data_AF-A0A497H8M3-F1
#
_entry.id   AF-A0A497H8M3-F1
#
_cell.length_a   1.000
_cell.length_b   1.000
_cell.length_c   1.000
_cell.angle_alpha   90.00
_cell.angle_beta   90.00
_cell.angle_gamma   90.00
#
_symmetry.space_group_name_H-M   'P 1'
#
loop_
_entity.id
_entity.type
_entity.pdbx_description
1 polymer ?
#
loop_
_entity_poly.entity_id
_entity_poly.type
_entity_poly.pdbx_seq_one_letter_code
_entity_poly.pdbx_strand_id
1 'polypeptide(L)'
;AESGERCLKLLENEIPDAILLDIMMPGMSGWELYDKIRDNPRFRKTPILFLTARTDRLAENAGRFLGDDFIEKPFDPVDLKNRIEKAIRKKEPKGDIY
;
A
#
# COMPACT_ATOMS: atom_id res chain seq x y z
N ALA A 1 11.11 -1.86 -3.73
CA ALA A 1 11.27 -2.45 -5.07
C ALA A 1 11.23 -1.32 -6.09
N GLU A 2 11.94 -1.46 -7.22
CA GLU A 2 12.01 -0.41 -8.25
C GLU A 2 10.98 -0.58 -9.38
N SER A 3 10.24 -1.70 -9.39
CA SER A 3 9.11 -1.94 -10.31
C SER A 3 8.05 -2.84 -9.67
N GLY A 4 6.86 -2.89 -10.25
CA GLY A 4 5.78 -3.75 -9.78
C GLY A 4 6.08 -5.24 -9.90
N GLU A 5 6.75 -5.67 -10.96
CA GLU A 5 7.18 -7.06 -11.14
C GLU A 5 8.18 -7.48 -10.07
N ARG A 6 9.12 -6.58 -9.73
CA ARG A 6 10.08 -6.83 -8.66
C ARG A 6 9.38 -6.89 -7.30
N CYS A 7 8.36 -6.06 -7.08
CA CYS A 7 7.54 -6.12 -5.86
C CYS A 7 6.86 -7.49 -5.72
N LEU A 8 6.17 -7.96 -6.76
CA LEU A 8 5.50 -9.28 -6.74
C LEU A 8 6.47 -10.42 -6.44
N LYS A 9 7.66 -10.42 -7.05
CA LYS A 9 8.71 -11.41 -6.76
C LYS A 9 9.22 -11.37 -5.32
N LEU A 10 9.31 -10.18 -4.71
CA LEU A 10 9.70 -10.06 -3.30
C LEU A 10 8.60 -10.61 -2.38
N LEU A 11 7.33 -10.32 -2.70
CA LEU A 11 6.19 -10.82 -1.94
C LEU A 11 6.12 -12.37 -1.92
N GLU A 12 6.59 -13.06 -2.96
CA GLU A 12 6.67 -14.52 -2.95
C GLU A 12 7.51 -15.07 -1.77
N ASN A 13 8.56 -14.34 -1.39
CA ASN A 13 9.54 -14.76 -0.39
C ASN A 13 9.20 -14.28 1.03
N GLU A 14 8.57 -13.11 1.17
CA GLU A 14 8.26 -12.51 2.47
C GLU A 14 6.89 -11.80 2.49
N ILE A 15 6.26 -11.76 3.68
CA ILE A 15 5.02 -10.99 3.89
C ILE A 15 5.39 -9.71 4.64
N PRO A 16 5.34 -8.53 3.99
CA PRO A 16 5.68 -7.28 4.66
C PRO A 16 4.58 -6.82 5.63
N ASP A 17 4.96 -5.95 6.56
CA ASP A 17 4.03 -5.33 7.51
C ASP A 17 3.24 -4.17 6.93
N ALA A 18 3.78 -3.51 5.93
CA ALA A 18 3.09 -2.54 5.10
C ALA A 18 3.77 -2.45 3.74
N ILE A 19 3.04 -1.98 2.73
CA ILE A 19 3.57 -1.70 1.39
C ILE A 19 3.39 -0.20 1.12
N LEU A 20 4.48 0.47 0.80
CA LEU A 20 4.46 1.81 0.22
C LEU A 20 4.38 1.67 -1.29
N LEU A 21 3.33 2.22 -1.89
CA LEU A 21 3.00 1.99 -3.29
C LEU A 21 2.92 3.31 -4.05
N ASP A 22 3.86 3.54 -4.96
CA ASP A 22 3.77 4.66 -5.88
C ASP A 22 2.72 4.38 -6.97
N ILE A 23 1.79 5.32 -7.18
CA ILE A 23 0.80 5.19 -8.26
C ILE A 23 1.47 5.37 -9.62
N MET A 24 2.43 6.30 -9.69
CA MET A 24 3.08 6.71 -10.93
C MET A 24 4.43 6.00 -11.07
N MET A 25 4.39 4.79 -11.62
CA MET A 25 5.58 4.01 -11.97
C MET A 25 5.63 3.75 -13.48
N PRO A 26 6.82 3.73 -14.12
CA PRO A 26 6.94 3.30 -15.51
C PRO A 26 6.65 1.80 -15.64
N GLY A 27 5.94 1.42 -16.70
CA GLY A 27 5.54 0.04 -16.95
C GLY A 27 4.21 -0.28 -16.28
N MET A 28 4.25 -1.01 -15.16
CA MET A 28 3.06 -1.37 -14.38
C MET A 28 2.62 -0.21 -13.49
N SER A 29 1.36 0.19 -13.60
CA SER A 29 0.77 1.21 -12.74
C SER A 29 0.64 0.69 -11.29
N GLY A 30 0.68 1.59 -10.31
CA GLY A 30 0.43 1.22 -8.93
C GLY A 30 -0.95 0.56 -8.73
N TRP A 31 -1.95 0.93 -9.54
CA TRP A 31 -3.28 0.31 -9.52
C TRP A 31 -3.29 -1.15 -9.97
N GLU A 32 -2.57 -1.49 -11.03
CA GLU A 32 -2.46 -2.88 -11.48
C GLU A 32 -1.71 -3.75 -10.46
N LEU A 33 -0.67 -3.19 -9.83
CA LEU A 33 0.03 -3.87 -8.75
C LEU A 33 -0.89 -4.07 -7.53
N TYR A 34 -1.66 -3.06 -7.16
CA TYR A 34 -2.65 -3.14 -6.10
C TYR A 34 -3.62 -4.30 -6.30
N ASP A 35 -4.22 -4.41 -7.50
CA ASP A 35 -5.16 -5.47 -7.84
C ASP A 35 -4.52 -6.85 -7.68
N LYS A 36 -3.30 -7.03 -8.22
CA LYS A 36 -2.55 -8.30 -8.08
C LYS A 36 -2.26 -8.66 -6.63
N ILE A 37 -1.96 -7.67 -5.78
CA ILE A 37 -1.74 -7.89 -4.35
C ILE A 37 -3.04 -8.30 -3.64
N ARG A 38 -4.18 -7.66 -3.97
CA ARG A 38 -5.49 -7.94 -3.35
C ARG A 38 -6.11 -9.27 -3.79
N ASP A 39 -5.83 -9.68 -5.02
CA ASP A 39 -6.23 -10.99 -5.54
C ASP A 39 -5.52 -12.14 -4.81
N ASN A 40 -4.32 -11.90 -4.28
CA ASN A 40 -3.58 -12.90 -3.54
C ASN A 40 -4.03 -12.97 -2.05
N PRO A 41 -4.62 -14.07 -1.57
CA PRO A 41 -5.10 -14.20 -0.20
C PRO A 41 -4.01 -13.99 0.86
N ARG A 42 -2.74 -14.29 0.53
CA ARG A 42 -1.59 -14.14 1.43
C ARG A 42 -1.30 -12.68 1.78
N PHE A 43 -1.60 -11.75 0.88
CA PHE A 43 -1.31 -10.32 1.04
C PHE A 43 -2.56 -9.44 1.08
N ARG A 44 -3.76 -10.04 0.99
CA ARG A 44 -5.04 -9.33 0.98
C ARG A 44 -5.22 -8.40 2.18
N LYS A 45 -4.66 -8.74 3.34
CA LYS A 45 -4.73 -7.94 4.58
C LYS A 45 -3.50 -7.06 4.80
N THR A 46 -2.51 -7.10 3.93
CA THR A 46 -1.32 -6.25 4.07
C THR A 46 -1.73 -4.79 3.84
N PRO A 47 -1.46 -3.89 4.79
CA PRO A 47 -1.74 -2.46 4.63
C PRO A 47 -0.98 -1.89 3.43
N ILE A 48 -1.66 -1.10 2.59
CA ILE A 48 -1.04 -0.39 1.48
C ILE A 48 -1.20 1.11 1.71
N LEU A 49 -0.09 1.84 1.66
CA LEU A 49 -0.06 3.31 1.70
C LEU A 49 0.35 3.81 0.32
N PHE A 50 -0.57 4.49 -0.35
CA PHE A 50 -0.33 5.03 -1.69
C PHE A 50 0.46 6.33 -1.61
N LEU A 51 1.51 6.43 -2.41
CA LEU A 51 2.21 7.68 -2.69
C LEU A 51 1.61 8.27 -3.97
N THR A 52 1.07 9.48 -3.88
CA THR A 52 0.27 10.08 -4.95
C THR A 52 0.73 11.50 -5.28
N ALA A 53 0.63 11.92 -6.54
CA ALA A 53 0.74 13.32 -6.94
C ALA A 53 -0.65 13.97 -7.02
N ARG A 54 -0.72 15.31 -6.94
CA ARG A 54 -2.00 16.07 -7.03
C ARG A 54 -2.88 15.74 -8.24
N THR A 55 -2.26 15.27 -9.32
CA THR A 55 -2.93 14.97 -10.59
C THR A 55 -3.49 13.55 -10.67
N ASP A 56 -3.30 12.74 -9.63
CA ASP A 56 -3.69 11.35 -9.68
C ASP A 56 -5.21 11.19 -9.55
N ARG A 57 -5.75 10.27 -10.35
CA ARG A 57 -7.19 9.93 -10.43
C ARG A 57 -7.65 9.09 -9.22
N LEU A 58 -7.32 9.54 -8.02
CA LEU A 58 -7.71 8.87 -6.76
C LEU A 58 -9.22 8.77 -6.62
N ALA A 59 -9.94 9.84 -6.98
CA ALA A 59 -11.40 9.88 -6.91
C ALA A 59 -12.06 8.80 -7.79
N GLU A 60 -11.49 8.50 -8.96
CA GLU A 60 -11.98 7.46 -9.88
C GLU A 60 -11.83 6.06 -9.28
N ASN A 61 -10.89 5.87 -8.35
CA ASN A 61 -10.57 4.57 -7.76
C ASN A 61 -11.02 4.44 -6.30
N ALA A 62 -11.62 5.48 -5.70
CA ALA A 62 -11.93 5.58 -4.27
C ALA A 62 -12.71 4.38 -3.69
N GLY A 63 -13.58 3.76 -4.50
CA GLY A 63 -14.35 2.58 -4.07
C GLY A 63 -13.51 1.30 -3.95
N ARG A 64 -12.32 1.23 -4.58
CA ARG A 64 -11.51 0.02 -4.69
C ARG A 64 -10.58 -0.20 -3.50
N PHE A 65 -10.22 0.87 -2.79
CA PHE A 65 -9.20 0.85 -1.74
C PHE A 65 -9.73 1.24 -0.35
N LEU A 66 -11.01 0.96 -0.08
CA LEU A 66 -11.64 1.15 1.23
C LEU A 66 -10.84 0.44 2.34
N GLY A 67 -10.13 1.21 3.16
CA GLY A 67 -9.31 0.72 4.28
C GLY A 67 -7.81 1.00 4.14
N ASP A 68 -7.35 1.35 2.93
CA ASP A 68 -5.99 1.79 2.65
C ASP A 68 -5.84 3.31 2.83
N ASP A 69 -4.60 3.78 2.97
CA ASP A 69 -4.29 5.20 3.21
C ASP A 69 -3.49 5.78 2.03
N PHE A 70 -3.40 7.10 1.93
CA PHE A 70 -2.60 7.78 0.90
C PHE A 70 -1.84 8.98 1.46
N ILE A 71 -0.76 9.35 0.79
CA ILE A 71 0.04 10.53 1.10
C ILE A 71 0.50 11.24 -0.18
N GLU A 72 0.21 12.53 -0.26
CA GLU A 72 0.48 13.37 -1.43
C GLU A 72 1.95 13.80 -1.47
N LYS A 73 2.56 13.78 -2.66
CA LYS A 73 3.90 14.28 -2.94
C LYS A 73 3.87 15.78 -3.28
N PRO A 74 4.82 16.59 -2.76
CA PRO A 74 5.85 16.22 -1.78
C PRO A 74 5.24 16.01 -0.38
N PHE A 75 5.76 15.04 0.36
CA PHE A 75 5.28 14.71 1.70
C PHE A 75 6.31 15.00 2.78
N ASP A 76 5.81 15.25 4.00
CA ASP A 76 6.63 15.37 5.19
C ASP A 76 7.07 13.97 5.69
N PRO A 77 8.37 13.73 5.95
CA PRO A 77 8.85 12.43 6.45
C PRO A 77 8.23 12.00 7.79
N VAL A 78 7.88 12.94 8.66
CA VAL A 78 7.21 12.68 9.94
C VAL A 78 5.78 12.23 9.70
N ASP A 79 5.05 12.86 8.77
CA ASP A 79 3.69 12.42 8.41
C ASP A 79 3.72 11.01 7.79
N LEU A 80 4.65 10.77 6.87
CA LEU A 80 4.86 9.44 6.28
C LEU A 80 5.10 8.37 7.35
N LYS A 81 6.01 8.64 8.28
CA LYS A 81 6.32 7.72 9.38
C LYS A 81 5.08 7.44 10.23
N ASN A 82 4.36 8.47 10.65
CA ASN A 82 3.16 8.33 11.48
C ASN A 82 2.08 7.47 10.80
N ARG A 83 1.92 7.63 9.48
CA ARG A 83 0.96 6.84 8.69
C ARG A 83 1.37 5.38 8.58
N ILE A 84 2.65 5.09 8.36
CA ILE A 84 3.17 3.72 8.33
C ILE A 84 2.94 3.04 9.69
N GLU A 85 3.30 3.71 10.79
CA GLU A 85 3.10 3.16 12.14
C GLU A 85 1.62 2.87 12.42
N LYS A 86 0.72 3.79 12.01
CA LYS A 86 -0.72 3.61 12.14
C LYS A 86 -1.23 2.43 11.29
N ALA A 87 -0.71 2.25 10.08
CA ALA A 87 -1.09 1.16 9.19
C ALA A 87 -0.67 -0.21 9.75
N ILE A 88 0.56 -0.32 10.26
CA ILE A 88 1.07 -1.55 10.88
C ILE A 88 0.27 -1.89 12.14
N ARG A 89 -0.04 -0.92 13.00
CA ARG A 89 -0.86 -1.13 14.21
C ARG A 89 -2.27 -1.63 13.93
N LYS A 90 -2.85 -1.30 12.76
CA LYS A 90 -4.16 -1.82 12.35
C LYS A 90 -4.10 -3.28 11.87
N LYS A 91 -2.93 -3.74 11.41
CA LYS A 91 -2.69 -5.13 10.98
C LYS A 91 -2.58 -6.07 12.17
N GLU A 92 -2.03 -5.60 13.30
CA GLU A 92 -1.99 -6.36 14.54
C GLU A 92 -3.40 -6.45 15.14
N PRO A 93 -4.01 -7.66 15.22
CA PRO A 93 -5.20 -7.81 16.03
C PRO A 93 -4.80 -7.45 17.46
N LYS A 94 -5.56 -6.56 18.11
CA LYS A 94 -5.52 -6.44 19.57
C LYS A 94 -5.70 -7.86 20.09
N GLY A 95 -4.64 -8.43 20.67
CA GLY A 95 -4.70 -9.75 21.25
C GLY A 95 -5.91 -9.81 22.15
N ASP A 96 -6.77 -10.80 21.91
CA ASP A 96 -7.87 -11.11 22.80
C ASP A 96 -7.27 -11.30 24.20
N ILE A 97 -7.52 -10.31 25.05
CA ILE A 97 -7.22 -10.36 26.47
C ILE A 97 -8.24 -11.35 27.04
N TYR A 98 -7.80 -12.60 27.21
CA TYR A 98 -8.50 -13.60 28.01
C TYR A 98 -8.32 -13.30 29.50
#